data_AF-A0A8X7NV35-F1
#
_entry.id   AF-A0A8X7NV35-F1
#
_cell.length_a   1.000
_cell.length_b   1.000
_cell.length_c   1.000
_cell.angle_alpha   90.00
_cell.angle_beta   90.00
_cell.angle_gamma   90.00
#
_symmetry.space_group_name_H-M   'P 1'
#
loop_
_entity.id
_entity.type
_entity.pdbx_description
1 polymer ?
#
loop_
_entity_poly.entity_id
_entity_poly.type
_entity_poly.pdbx_seq_one_letter_code
_entity_poly.pdbx_strand_id
1 'polypeptide(L)'
;MKTSHKSSQIPKSHTEERKPTPLLTTDRVENRLKKPTTFICKLKFRNELPDPTAQLKLMTIKRDKDQYTKYTITSLEKLWKPKIFAEPDLGIPLDLLDLSVYKPPKVRQPLAPEDEELLRDDDAVTPIKKDGIKRKERPTDKGVSWLVKTQYISSINNETTRQSLTEKRAKELREMKGGVDILQNLNNRERQIKDIEASFEACKSRPVHATNKKLQPVEVLPLLPNFDRYEEQFVVANFDSAPTADSEFLASWTLQFVMNMSHGCLRIYMMKTRISLILVAEYLWEIPPNDPNERDTYLVSLEDGTASYLPLPTRLNMRKRRAREGRAMRLNTYQYLQG
;
A
#
# COMPACT_ATOMS: atom_id res chain seq x y z
N MET A 1 -5.35 -32.72 48.95
CA MET A 1 -6.14 -32.59 50.20
C MET A 1 -5.57 -33.58 51.21
N LYS A 2 -5.41 -33.09 52.45
CA LYS A 2 -4.93 -33.79 53.66
C LYS A 2 -5.84 -35.02 53.93
N THR A 3 -5.41 -36.12 54.57
CA THR A 3 -5.19 -36.27 56.03
C THR A 3 -4.62 -37.70 56.28
N SER A 4 -3.52 -37.86 57.03
CA SER A 4 -3.38 -38.07 58.49
C SER A 4 -3.28 -39.54 58.95
N HIS A 5 -2.20 -39.80 59.68
CA HIS A 5 -1.84 -40.99 60.48
C HIS A 5 -2.95 -41.56 61.38
N LYS A 6 -2.91 -42.88 61.70
CA LYS A 6 -2.56 -43.40 63.06
C LYS A 6 -2.51 -44.95 63.16
N SER A 7 -1.43 -45.40 63.80
CA SER A 7 -1.14 -46.55 64.70
C SER A 7 -1.86 -47.92 64.68
N SER A 8 -0.99 -48.94 64.77
CA SER A 8 -0.84 -49.95 65.85
C SER A 8 -1.59 -51.30 65.87
N GLN A 9 -0.75 -52.34 66.07
CA GLN A 9 -0.90 -53.57 66.88
C GLN A 9 -1.38 -54.91 66.24
N ILE A 10 -0.37 -55.79 66.06
CA ILE A 10 -0.20 -57.24 66.36
C ILE A 10 -1.45 -58.10 66.65
N PRO A 11 -1.45 -59.38 66.21
CA PRO A 11 -1.37 -60.48 67.20
C PRO A 11 -0.36 -61.61 66.85
N LYS A 12 -0.07 -62.42 67.89
CA LYS A 12 0.97 -63.45 68.04
C LYS A 12 0.58 -64.86 67.54
N SER A 13 1.63 -65.68 67.35
CA SER A 13 1.80 -67.14 67.61
C SER A 13 2.42 -67.82 66.37
N HIS A 14 3.30 -68.82 66.45
CA HIS A 14 3.41 -69.93 67.39
C HIS A 14 4.85 -70.48 67.48
N THR A 15 5.12 -71.16 68.59
CA THR A 15 6.35 -71.82 69.04
C THR A 15 6.67 -73.08 68.23
N GLU A 16 7.95 -73.36 67.95
CA GLU A 16 8.47 -74.73 67.89
C GLU A 16 9.97 -74.79 68.23
N GLU A 17 10.28 -75.68 69.17
CA GLU A 17 11.57 -75.89 69.81
C GLU A 17 12.50 -76.75 68.94
N ARG A 18 13.80 -76.39 68.87
CA ARG A 18 14.86 -77.34 68.50
C ARG A 18 15.98 -77.30 69.53
N LYS A 19 16.20 -78.46 70.15
CA LYS A 19 17.17 -78.76 71.21
C LYS A 19 18.63 -78.45 70.78
N PRO A 20 19.51 -78.06 71.73
CA PRO A 20 20.93 -77.84 71.46
C PRO A 20 21.75 -79.13 71.66
N THR A 21 22.78 -79.32 70.83
CA THR A 21 23.83 -80.34 71.02
C THR A 21 25.04 -79.76 71.77
N PRO A 22 25.77 -80.56 72.57
CA PRO A 22 26.57 -80.08 73.68
C PRO A 22 28.07 -79.93 73.39
N LEU A 23 28.66 -78.94 74.10
CA LEU A 23 30.00 -78.87 74.70
C LEU A 23 31.24 -79.04 73.81
N LEU A 24 32.12 -78.03 73.85
CA LEU A 24 33.48 -78.20 74.38
C LEU A 24 33.92 -76.93 75.12
N THR A 25 34.14 -77.10 76.43
CA THR A 25 34.78 -76.19 77.38
C THR A 25 36.29 -76.17 77.16
N THR A 26 36.91 -74.98 77.09
CA THR A 26 38.29 -74.75 77.56
C THR A 26 38.48 -73.28 77.98
N ASP A 27 38.59 -73.11 79.30
CA ASP A 27 39.48 -72.22 80.05
C ASP A 27 39.45 -70.69 79.86
N ARG A 28 38.89 -70.05 80.90
CA ARG A 28 39.13 -68.64 81.28
C ARG A 28 40.61 -68.44 81.61
N VAL A 29 41.36 -67.84 80.70
CA VAL A 29 42.60 -67.13 81.04
C VAL A 29 42.32 -65.63 81.06
N GLU A 30 42.11 -65.08 82.27
CA GLU A 30 41.96 -63.64 82.46
C GLU A 30 43.33 -62.94 82.34
N ASN A 31 43.61 -62.43 81.15
CA ASN A 31 44.87 -61.77 80.80
C ASN A 31 45.03 -60.43 81.53
N ARG A 32 46.10 -60.30 82.34
CA ARG A 32 46.41 -59.19 83.26
C ARG A 32 46.95 -57.91 82.59
N LEU A 33 46.65 -57.68 81.30
CA LEU A 33 47.12 -56.52 80.53
C LEU A 33 45.96 -55.71 79.91
N LYS A 34 44.88 -55.49 80.68
CA LYS A 34 43.76 -54.62 80.27
C LYS A 34 44.14 -53.13 80.44
N LYS A 35 44.82 -52.54 79.45
CA LYS A 35 44.55 -51.14 79.10
C LYS A 35 43.38 -51.17 78.12
N PRO A 36 42.21 -50.56 78.40
CA PRO A 36 41.09 -50.64 77.46
C PRO A 36 41.43 -49.80 76.22
N THR A 37 41.88 -50.45 75.15
CA THR A 37 41.97 -49.81 73.84
C THR A 37 40.55 -49.67 73.30
N THR A 38 40.06 -48.44 73.15
CA THR A 38 38.69 -48.10 72.75
C THR A 38 38.36 -48.42 71.29
N PHE A 39 39.30 -49.01 70.54
CA PHE A 39 39.11 -49.25 69.11
C PHE A 39 38.32 -50.54 68.86
N ILE A 40 37.00 -50.40 68.76
CA ILE A 40 36.11 -51.45 68.29
C ILE A 40 35.96 -51.31 66.78
N CYS A 41 36.71 -52.11 66.02
CA CYS A 41 36.55 -52.24 64.58
C CYS A 41 36.01 -53.63 64.26
N LYS A 42 34.82 -53.70 63.67
CA LYS A 42 34.24 -54.97 63.21
C LYS A 42 34.84 -55.29 61.84
N LEU A 43 35.84 -56.17 61.82
CA LEU A 43 36.45 -56.65 60.57
C LEU A 43 35.40 -57.41 59.76
N LYS A 44 35.17 -57.00 58.52
CA LYS A 44 34.27 -57.69 57.58
C LYS A 44 35.02 -57.94 56.29
N PHE A 45 35.26 -59.21 55.98
CA PHE A 45 35.76 -59.61 54.67
C PHE A 45 34.61 -59.61 53.68
N ARG A 46 34.80 -58.95 52.53
CA ARG A 46 33.81 -58.91 51.45
C ARG A 46 34.48 -59.23 50.13
N ASN A 47 33.77 -60.01 49.32
CA ASN A 47 34.12 -60.29 47.94
C ASN A 47 32.96 -59.78 47.09
N GLU A 48 32.91 -58.47 46.86
CA GLU A 48 31.89 -57.87 46.01
C GLU A 48 32.33 -58.00 44.55
N LEU A 49 31.45 -58.53 43.71
CA LEU A 49 31.73 -58.70 42.29
C LEU A 49 31.69 -57.34 41.59
N PRO A 50 32.58 -57.08 40.61
CA PRO A 50 32.55 -55.84 39.87
C PRO A 50 31.26 -55.71 39.07
N ASP A 51 30.77 -54.47 38.94
CA ASP A 51 29.58 -54.17 38.16
C ASP A 51 29.76 -54.62 36.69
N PRO A 52 28.69 -55.11 36.04
CA PRO A 52 28.79 -55.59 34.68
C PRO A 52 29.22 -54.45 33.74
N THR A 53 30.22 -54.73 32.91
CA THR A 53 30.74 -53.72 31.98
C THR A 53 29.73 -53.47 30.87
N ALA A 54 29.22 -52.24 30.79
CA ALA A 54 28.31 -51.78 29.74
C ALA A 54 29.05 -51.53 28.42
N GLN A 55 29.66 -52.57 27.85
CA GLN A 55 30.39 -52.45 26.59
C GLN A 55 29.42 -52.21 25.43
N LEU A 56 29.66 -51.13 24.68
CA LEU A 56 28.84 -50.76 23.53
C LEU A 56 28.93 -51.84 22.43
N LYS A 57 27.78 -52.24 21.90
CA LYS A 57 27.70 -53.23 20.82
C LYS A 57 27.79 -52.53 19.46
N LEU A 58 28.88 -52.78 18.74
CA LEU A 58 29.04 -52.27 17.39
C LEU A 58 28.07 -52.98 16.43
N MET A 59 27.36 -52.21 15.61
CA MET A 59 26.46 -52.75 14.59
C MET A 59 27.17 -52.89 13.24
N THR A 60 26.83 -53.94 12.50
CA THR A 60 27.30 -54.14 11.13
C THR A 60 26.63 -53.14 10.18
N ILE A 61 27.45 -52.30 9.55
CA ILE A 61 27.02 -51.41 8.47
C ILE A 61 26.79 -52.26 7.21
N LYS A 62 25.57 -52.23 6.68
CA LYS A 62 25.24 -52.87 5.40
C LYS A 62 25.99 -52.15 4.28
N ARG A 63 27.07 -52.75 3.78
CA ARG A 63 27.75 -52.32 2.55
C ARG A 63 27.19 -53.15 1.42
N ASP A 64 26.40 -52.54 0.55
CA ASP A 64 25.96 -53.19 -0.67
C ASP A 64 27.14 -53.21 -1.65
N LYS A 65 27.67 -54.40 -1.93
CA LYS A 65 28.81 -54.57 -2.84
C LYS A 65 28.40 -54.31 -4.28
N ASP A 66 27.14 -54.55 -4.61
CA ASP A 66 26.62 -54.49 -5.97
C ASP A 66 26.37 -53.05 -6.43
N GLN A 67 26.30 -52.10 -5.49
CA GLN A 67 26.23 -50.68 -5.78
C GLN A 67 27.45 -50.16 -6.57
N TYR A 68 28.61 -50.80 -6.40
CA TYR A 68 29.88 -50.37 -7.00
C TYR A 68 30.31 -51.20 -8.21
N THR A 69 29.70 -52.37 -8.41
CA THR A 69 30.07 -53.30 -9.50
C THR A 69 29.11 -53.24 -10.68
N LYS A 70 27.92 -52.63 -10.53
CA LYS A 70 26.96 -52.49 -11.62
C LYS A 70 27.39 -51.40 -12.60
N TYR A 71 27.68 -51.80 -13.85
CA TYR A 71 27.93 -50.85 -14.93
C TYR A 71 26.70 -49.98 -15.16
N THR A 72 26.84 -48.67 -14.93
CA THR A 72 25.82 -47.67 -15.20
C THR A 72 26.49 -46.46 -15.83
N ILE A 73 25.88 -45.89 -16.87
CA ILE A 73 26.43 -44.71 -17.55
C ILE A 73 26.43 -43.57 -16.53
N THR A 74 27.62 -43.06 -16.23
CA THR A 74 27.78 -42.03 -15.20
C THR A 74 27.32 -40.67 -15.73
N SER A 75 26.97 -39.76 -14.82
CA SER A 75 26.71 -38.36 -15.20
C SER A 75 27.93 -37.73 -15.87
N LEU A 76 29.14 -38.12 -15.48
CA LEU A 76 30.39 -37.64 -16.05
C LEU A 76 30.53 -38.02 -17.53
N GLU A 77 30.18 -39.25 -17.88
CA GLU A 77 30.15 -39.70 -19.29
C GLU A 77 29.12 -38.95 -20.12
N LYS A 78 27.94 -38.64 -19.54
CA LYS A 78 26.90 -37.86 -20.24
C LYS A 78 27.27 -36.40 -20.42
N LEU A 79 28.01 -35.82 -19.48
CA LEU A 79 28.45 -34.42 -19.50
C LEU A 79 29.72 -34.23 -20.34
N TRP A 80 30.42 -35.32 -20.68
CA TRP A 80 31.60 -35.26 -21.52
C TRP A 80 31.20 -34.78 -22.92
N LYS A 81 31.71 -33.60 -23.32
CA LYS A 81 31.60 -33.06 -24.67
C LYS A 81 32.80 -33.55 -25.48
N PRO A 82 32.62 -34.49 -26.44
CA PRO A 82 33.73 -34.97 -27.25
C PRO A 82 34.37 -33.82 -28.00
N LYS A 83 35.71 -33.76 -28.00
CA LYS A 83 36.44 -32.78 -28.80
C LYS A 83 36.25 -33.14 -30.28
N ILE A 84 35.68 -32.22 -31.04
CA ILE A 84 35.58 -32.34 -32.50
C ILE A 84 36.98 -32.05 -33.06
N PHE A 85 37.59 -33.02 -33.71
CA PHE A 85 38.82 -32.83 -34.47
C PHE A 85 38.43 -32.43 -35.88
N ALA A 86 38.43 -31.12 -36.14
CA ALA A 86 38.25 -30.61 -37.50
C ALA A 86 39.51 -30.88 -38.34
N GLU A 87 39.32 -31.01 -39.65
CA GLU A 87 40.43 -31.02 -40.60
C GLU A 87 41.23 -29.72 -40.52
N PRO A 88 42.51 -29.70 -40.96
CA PRO A 88 43.35 -28.49 -40.96
C PRO A 88 42.68 -27.28 -41.64
N ASP A 89 41.89 -27.53 -42.67
CA ASP A 89 41.17 -26.52 -43.45
C ASP A 89 39.78 -26.18 -42.88
N LEU A 90 39.47 -26.64 -41.66
CA LEU A 90 38.20 -26.41 -40.96
C LEU A 90 36.95 -26.83 -41.77
N GLY A 91 37.13 -27.71 -42.77
CA GLY A 91 36.06 -28.14 -43.68
C GLY A 91 35.73 -27.14 -44.79
N ILE A 92 36.54 -26.09 -44.99
CA ILE A 92 36.37 -25.10 -46.05
C ILE A 92 37.47 -25.31 -47.10
N PRO A 93 37.21 -26.04 -48.20
CA PRO A 93 38.19 -26.23 -49.26
C PRO A 93 38.46 -24.90 -49.98
N LEU A 94 39.71 -24.42 -49.91
CA LEU A 94 40.18 -23.26 -50.65
C LEU A 94 40.67 -23.70 -52.03
N ASP A 95 39.85 -23.48 -53.06
CA ASP A 95 40.26 -23.73 -54.44
C ASP A 95 40.94 -22.49 -55.03
N LEU A 96 42.22 -22.59 -55.34
CA LEU A 96 43.01 -21.50 -55.91
C LEU A 96 42.92 -21.43 -57.44
N LEU A 97 42.22 -22.37 -58.09
CA LEU A 97 42.04 -22.38 -59.54
C LEU A 97 40.91 -21.45 -59.98
N ASP A 98 39.83 -21.36 -59.20
CA ASP A 98 38.71 -20.48 -59.49
C ASP A 98 38.54 -19.36 -58.45
N LEU A 99 39.24 -18.25 -58.70
CA LEU A 99 39.13 -17.02 -57.90
C LEU A 99 37.78 -16.30 -58.08
N SER A 100 36.92 -16.72 -59.02
CA SER A 100 35.63 -16.05 -59.25
C SER A 100 34.62 -16.32 -58.13
N VAL A 101 34.67 -17.50 -57.52
CA VAL A 101 33.80 -17.94 -56.40
C VAL A 101 33.95 -17.04 -55.17
N TYR A 102 35.15 -16.52 -54.93
CA TYR A 102 35.46 -15.70 -53.75
C TYR A 102 35.26 -14.19 -53.95
N LYS A 103 34.84 -13.74 -55.14
CA LYS A 103 34.63 -12.30 -55.40
C LYS A 103 33.34 -11.83 -54.73
N PRO A 104 33.38 -10.80 -53.87
CA PRO A 104 32.17 -10.30 -53.25
C PRO A 104 31.24 -9.68 -54.30
N PRO A 105 29.91 -9.85 -54.18
CA PRO A 105 28.97 -9.19 -55.05
C PRO A 105 29.10 -7.66 -54.90
N LYS A 106 28.96 -6.92 -56.01
CA LYS A 106 29.07 -5.44 -56.02
C LYS A 106 27.99 -4.76 -55.18
N VAL A 107 26.83 -5.40 -55.01
CA VAL A 107 25.72 -4.94 -54.19
C VAL A 107 25.63 -5.85 -52.96
N ARG A 108 25.78 -5.28 -51.76
CA ARG A 108 25.67 -6.01 -50.51
C ARG A 108 24.20 -6.19 -50.16
N GLN A 109 23.73 -7.44 -50.13
CA GLN A 109 22.40 -7.76 -49.61
C GLN A 109 22.40 -7.58 -48.08
N PRO A 110 21.26 -7.17 -47.48
CA PRO A 110 21.14 -7.16 -46.03
C PRO A 110 21.37 -8.58 -45.48
N LEU A 111 22.11 -8.68 -44.37
CA LEU A 111 22.41 -9.97 -43.77
C LEU A 111 21.16 -10.58 -43.17
N ALA A 112 21.10 -11.91 -43.14
CA ALA A 112 20.08 -12.61 -42.38
C ALA A 112 20.31 -12.36 -40.88
N PRO A 113 19.24 -12.27 -40.07
CA PRO A 113 19.37 -11.98 -38.64
C PRO A 113 20.19 -13.05 -37.89
N GLU A 114 20.18 -14.30 -38.36
CA GLU A 114 20.99 -15.39 -37.82
C GLU A 114 22.49 -15.20 -38.13
N ASP A 115 22.84 -14.75 -39.34
CA ASP A 115 24.21 -14.45 -39.74
C ASP A 115 24.76 -13.21 -39.00
N GLU A 116 23.89 -12.21 -38.76
CA GLU A 116 24.24 -11.03 -37.96
C GLU A 116 24.58 -11.40 -36.51
N GLU A 117 23.96 -12.43 -35.96
CA GLU A 117 24.25 -12.91 -34.60
C GLU A 117 25.61 -13.62 -34.53
N LEU A 118 25.99 -14.38 -35.56
CA LEU A 118 27.30 -15.02 -35.67
C LEU A 118 28.45 -14.01 -35.83
N LEU A 119 28.17 -12.81 -36.36
CA LEU A 119 29.14 -11.73 -36.48
C LEU A 119 29.34 -10.93 -35.20
N ARG A 120 28.57 -11.19 -34.13
CA ARG A 120 28.78 -10.53 -32.85
C ARG A 120 30.03 -11.12 -32.19
N ASP A 121 30.99 -10.27 -31.87
CA ASP A 121 32.11 -10.66 -31.03
C ASP A 121 31.58 -11.23 -29.71
N ASP A 122 32.15 -12.35 -29.25
CA ASP A 122 31.96 -12.84 -27.89
C ASP A 122 32.40 -11.72 -26.94
N ASP A 123 31.41 -11.02 -26.41
CA ASP A 123 31.59 -9.85 -25.57
C ASP A 123 32.19 -10.34 -24.25
N ALA A 124 33.53 -10.45 -24.21
CA ALA A 124 34.26 -11.05 -23.11
C ALA A 124 33.73 -10.48 -21.79
N VAL A 125 33.33 -11.37 -20.88
CA VAL A 125 32.81 -11.06 -19.54
C VAL A 125 33.89 -10.40 -18.65
N THR A 126 35.01 -9.97 -19.22
CA THR A 126 35.98 -9.11 -18.55
C THR A 126 35.46 -7.66 -18.51
N PRO A 127 35.19 -7.09 -17.33
CA PRO A 127 34.47 -5.84 -17.18
C PRO A 127 35.40 -4.64 -17.29
N ILE A 128 36.05 -4.42 -18.43
CA ILE A 128 36.80 -3.18 -18.66
C ILE A 128 36.58 -2.74 -20.10
N LYS A 129 35.53 -1.94 -20.33
CA LYS A 129 35.51 -0.98 -21.44
C LYS A 129 35.34 0.42 -20.83
N LYS A 130 36.25 1.30 -21.24
CA LYS A 130 36.16 2.76 -21.05
C LYS A 130 34.86 3.21 -21.72
N ASP A 131 34.11 4.05 -21.02
CA ASP A 131 32.84 4.66 -21.42
C ASP A 131 31.60 3.76 -21.39
N GLY A 132 30.83 3.93 -20.31
CA GLY A 132 29.42 3.53 -20.23
C GLY A 132 29.20 2.26 -19.40
N ILE A 133 28.71 2.46 -18.17
CA ILE A 133 28.14 1.41 -17.31
C ILE A 133 27.18 0.58 -18.15
N LYS A 134 27.57 -0.67 -18.46
CA LYS A 134 26.67 -1.65 -19.06
C LYS A 134 25.43 -1.70 -18.17
N ARG A 135 24.25 -1.42 -18.75
CA ARG A 135 22.96 -1.70 -18.12
C ARG A 135 22.89 -3.21 -17.94
N LYS A 136 23.43 -3.70 -16.82
CA LYS A 136 23.13 -5.03 -16.31
C LYS A 136 21.61 -5.11 -16.31
N GLU A 137 21.08 -6.06 -17.09
CA GLU A 137 19.65 -6.30 -17.15
C GLU A 137 19.19 -6.52 -15.70
N ARG A 138 18.51 -5.50 -15.17
CA ARG A 138 18.11 -5.49 -13.78
C ARG A 138 17.02 -6.55 -13.68
N PRO A 139 17.13 -7.55 -12.78
CA PRO A 139 16.09 -8.55 -12.63
C PRO A 139 14.75 -7.86 -12.36
N THR A 140 13.89 -7.83 -13.36
CA THR A 140 12.52 -7.31 -13.37
C THR A 140 12.38 -5.79 -13.15
N ASP A 141 11.94 -5.07 -14.18
CA ASP A 141 11.34 -3.72 -14.07
C ASP A 141 9.98 -3.75 -13.33
N LYS A 142 9.46 -4.94 -13.01
CA LYS A 142 8.41 -5.11 -12.02
C LYS A 142 9.03 -4.87 -10.64
N GLY A 143 9.05 -3.59 -10.26
CA GLY A 143 9.45 -3.15 -8.95
C GLY A 143 8.74 -3.95 -7.85
N VAL A 144 9.49 -4.25 -6.80
CA VAL A 144 8.98 -4.94 -5.62
C VAL A 144 8.05 -3.99 -4.87
N SER A 145 6.82 -4.41 -4.54
CA SER A 145 5.77 -3.53 -4.00
C SER A 145 6.07 -2.90 -2.64
N TRP A 146 6.98 -3.49 -1.85
CA TRP A 146 7.44 -2.93 -0.58
C TRP A 146 8.69 -2.05 -0.72
N LEU A 147 9.31 -2.03 -1.91
CA LEU A 147 10.54 -1.29 -2.16
C LEU A 147 10.19 0.09 -2.75
N VAL A 148 10.20 1.11 -1.90
CA VAL A 148 9.97 2.50 -2.30
C VAL A 148 11.18 3.02 -3.08
N LYS A 149 10.94 3.71 -4.20
CA LYS A 149 12.01 4.39 -4.96
C LYS A 149 12.60 5.52 -4.11
N THR A 150 13.92 5.56 -3.99
CA THR A 150 14.61 6.63 -3.26
C THR A 150 14.34 7.98 -3.93
N GLN A 151 13.82 8.95 -3.17
CA GLN A 151 13.69 10.33 -3.65
C GLN A 151 14.98 11.08 -3.36
N TYR A 152 15.57 11.69 -4.39
CA TYR A 152 16.70 12.59 -4.20
C TYR A 152 16.20 13.96 -3.73
N ILE A 153 16.95 14.58 -2.82
CA ILE A 153 16.68 15.94 -2.34
C ILE A 153 16.91 16.88 -3.52
N SER A 154 15.83 17.35 -4.15
CA SER A 154 15.89 18.37 -5.21
C SER A 154 15.55 19.74 -4.62
N SER A 155 16.19 20.78 -5.12
CA SER A 155 15.98 22.18 -4.71
C SER A 155 14.59 22.73 -5.03
N ILE A 156 13.73 21.95 -5.69
CA ILE A 156 12.39 22.34 -6.16
C ILE A 156 11.27 21.79 -5.27
N ASN A 157 11.52 20.80 -4.41
CA ASN A 157 10.44 20.15 -3.64
C ASN A 157 10.20 20.75 -2.24
N ASN A 158 10.77 21.92 -1.93
CA ASN A 158 10.39 22.67 -0.75
C ASN A 158 9.66 23.93 -1.19
N GLU A 159 8.34 23.95 -0.94
CA GLU A 159 7.62 25.12 -0.48
C GLU A 159 8.09 26.46 -1.08
N THR A 160 7.43 26.90 -2.16
CA THR A 160 7.35 28.33 -2.53
C THR A 160 6.80 29.23 -1.40
N THR A 161 6.52 28.66 -0.23
CA THR A 161 6.04 29.32 0.99
C THR A 161 7.12 29.58 2.03
N ARG A 162 8.39 29.17 1.82
CA ARG A 162 9.47 29.38 2.84
C ARG A 162 10.77 30.00 2.38
N GLN A 163 10.95 30.29 1.09
CA GLN A 163 11.94 31.29 0.72
C GLN A 163 11.23 32.63 0.69
N SER A 164 11.37 33.39 1.80
CA SER A 164 11.19 34.83 1.73
C SER A 164 11.97 35.30 0.52
N LEU A 165 11.23 35.78 -0.49
CA LEU A 165 11.80 36.47 -1.63
C LEU A 165 12.81 37.47 -1.05
N THR A 166 14.10 37.23 -1.30
CA THR A 166 15.12 38.22 -0.99
C THR A 166 14.66 39.50 -1.67
N GLU A 167 14.58 40.58 -0.90
CA GLU A 167 14.04 41.90 -1.30
C GLU A 167 14.55 42.36 -2.68
N LYS A 168 15.76 41.95 -3.05
CA LYS A 168 16.37 42.15 -4.37
C LYS A 168 15.61 41.53 -5.54
N ARG A 169 15.13 40.28 -5.43
CA ARG A 169 14.31 39.63 -6.47
C ARG A 169 12.88 40.16 -6.51
N ALA A 170 12.30 40.50 -5.36
CA ALA A 170 10.98 41.13 -5.31
C ALA A 170 11.00 42.56 -5.89
N LYS A 171 12.11 43.29 -5.71
CA LYS A 171 12.35 44.60 -6.32
C LYS A 171 12.61 44.50 -7.82
N GLU A 172 13.42 43.53 -8.28
CA GLU A 172 13.61 43.29 -9.72
C GLU A 172 12.33 42.85 -10.44
N LEU A 173 11.49 42.00 -9.83
CA LEU A 173 10.21 41.61 -10.44
C LEU A 173 9.18 42.75 -10.42
N ARG A 174 9.26 43.67 -9.44
CA ARG A 174 8.48 44.93 -9.42
C ARG A 174 9.02 45.95 -10.41
N GLU A 175 10.31 45.99 -10.70
CA GLU A 175 10.95 46.92 -11.64
C GLU A 175 10.82 46.44 -13.10
N MET A 176 11.01 45.14 -13.36
CA MET A 176 10.83 44.54 -14.69
C MET A 176 9.37 44.45 -15.13
N LYS A 177 8.42 44.49 -14.19
CA LYS A 177 6.97 44.44 -14.46
C LYS A 177 6.20 45.71 -14.07
N GLY A 178 6.87 46.69 -13.48
CA GLY A 178 6.27 47.92 -12.95
C GLY A 178 7.07 49.18 -13.28
N GLY A 179 7.79 49.18 -14.41
CA GLY A 179 8.48 50.36 -14.95
C GLY A 179 7.63 51.24 -15.87
N VAL A 180 6.37 50.86 -16.16
CA VAL A 180 5.44 51.67 -16.96
C VAL A 180 4.08 51.66 -16.25
N ASP A 181 3.68 52.84 -15.76
CA ASP A 181 2.33 53.23 -15.33
C ASP A 181 1.74 52.64 -14.04
N ILE A 182 2.31 53.01 -12.89
CA ILE A 182 1.66 52.87 -11.57
C ILE A 182 0.75 54.08 -11.23
N LEU A 183 0.79 55.17 -12.03
CA LEU A 183 -0.05 56.37 -11.81
C LEU A 183 -1.09 56.65 -12.92
N GLN A 184 -1.11 55.90 -14.02
CA GLN A 184 -2.17 55.99 -15.04
C GLN A 184 -3.26 54.91 -14.88
N ASN A 185 -3.22 54.18 -13.78
CA ASN A 185 -4.11 53.06 -13.50
C ASN A 185 -5.32 53.48 -12.65
N LEU A 186 -6.06 54.46 -13.14
CA LEU A 186 -7.46 54.68 -12.74
C LEU A 186 -8.29 54.70 -14.03
N ASN A 187 -8.76 53.52 -14.42
CA ASN A 187 -10.02 53.37 -15.15
C ASN A 187 -10.12 54.11 -16.50
N ASN A 188 -9.11 53.99 -17.38
CA ASN A 188 -9.32 54.43 -18.76
C ASN A 188 -10.22 53.42 -19.48
N ARG A 189 -11.45 53.84 -19.82
CA ARG A 189 -12.48 53.01 -20.47
C ARG A 189 -11.93 52.31 -21.72
N GLU A 190 -11.09 52.98 -22.49
CA GLU A 190 -10.48 52.43 -23.70
C GLU A 190 -9.54 51.25 -23.41
N ARG A 191 -8.81 51.30 -22.30
CA ARG A 191 -7.93 50.20 -21.88
C ARG A 191 -8.74 48.99 -21.45
N GLN A 192 -9.84 49.21 -20.72
CA GLN A 192 -10.75 48.13 -20.34
C GLN A 192 -11.39 47.46 -21.55
N ILE A 193 -11.83 48.25 -22.54
CA ILE A 193 -12.37 47.69 -23.78
C ILE A 193 -11.32 46.82 -24.47
N LYS A 194 -10.07 47.30 -24.59
CA LYS A 194 -8.96 46.52 -25.16
C LYS A 194 -8.66 45.26 -24.36
N ASP A 195 -8.66 45.32 -23.02
CA ASP A 195 -8.41 44.17 -22.15
C ASP A 195 -9.54 43.13 -22.27
N ILE A 196 -10.80 43.58 -22.37
CA ILE A 196 -11.97 42.73 -22.62
C ILE A 196 -11.83 42.05 -23.98
N GLU A 197 -11.58 42.80 -25.06
CA GLU A 197 -11.39 42.27 -26.41
C GLU A 197 -10.23 41.26 -26.47
N ALA A 198 -9.10 41.59 -25.84
CA ALA A 198 -7.93 40.70 -25.76
C ALA A 198 -8.26 39.39 -25.01
N SER A 199 -9.10 39.44 -23.98
CA SER A 199 -9.55 38.23 -23.27
C SER A 199 -10.39 37.31 -24.18
N PHE A 200 -11.29 37.88 -25.00
CA PHE A 200 -12.07 37.13 -25.97
C PHE A 200 -11.19 36.56 -27.10
N GLU A 201 -10.19 37.31 -27.56
CA GLU A 201 -9.22 36.82 -28.54
C GLU A 201 -8.34 35.70 -27.99
N ALA A 202 -7.88 35.80 -26.74
CA ALA A 202 -7.10 34.77 -26.08
C ALA A 202 -7.88 33.46 -25.94
N CYS A 203 -9.17 33.52 -25.63
CA CYS A 203 -10.07 32.36 -25.52
C CYS A 203 -10.31 31.63 -26.85
N LYS A 204 -10.04 32.25 -28.01
CA LYS A 204 -10.10 31.57 -29.32
C LYS A 204 -8.94 30.58 -29.51
N SER A 205 -7.84 30.78 -28.79
CA SER A 205 -6.68 29.88 -28.83
C SER A 205 -6.85 28.68 -27.87
N ARG A 206 -6.14 27.58 -28.12
CA ARG A 206 -6.22 26.40 -27.26
C ARG A 206 -5.60 26.69 -25.88
N PRO A 207 -6.30 26.39 -24.77
CA PRO A 207 -5.79 26.67 -23.44
C PRO A 207 -4.59 25.77 -23.12
N VAL A 208 -3.54 26.38 -22.53
CA VAL A 208 -2.33 25.68 -22.08
C VAL A 208 -2.32 25.67 -20.55
N HIS A 209 -2.01 24.52 -19.95
CA HIS A 209 -1.96 24.38 -18.50
C HIS A 209 -0.82 25.24 -17.90
N ALA A 210 -1.14 26.03 -16.85
CA ALA A 210 -0.21 27.00 -16.25
C ALA A 210 1.09 26.37 -15.72
N THR A 211 1.00 25.27 -14.97
CA THR A 211 2.15 24.59 -14.36
C THR A 211 2.84 23.59 -15.29
N ASN A 212 2.09 22.78 -16.06
CA ASN A 212 2.63 21.72 -16.91
C ASN A 212 2.22 21.91 -18.37
N LYS A 213 3.07 22.56 -19.16
CA LYS A 213 2.86 22.83 -20.59
C LYS A 213 2.74 21.59 -21.49
N LYS A 214 3.04 20.39 -20.97
CA LYS A 214 2.91 19.14 -21.74
C LYS A 214 1.47 18.61 -21.76
N LEU A 215 0.62 19.06 -20.84
CA LEU A 215 -0.77 18.65 -20.79
C LEU A 215 -1.56 19.38 -21.88
N GLN A 216 -2.36 18.62 -22.63
CA GLN A 216 -3.26 19.12 -23.65
C GLN A 216 -4.71 18.95 -23.17
N PRO A 217 -5.59 19.93 -23.40
CA PRO A 217 -7.01 19.80 -23.07
C PRO A 217 -7.65 18.72 -23.94
N VAL A 218 -8.51 17.89 -23.34
CA VAL A 218 -9.26 16.84 -24.05
C VAL A 218 -10.44 17.43 -24.80
N GLU A 219 -11.22 18.28 -24.13
CA GLU A 219 -12.41 18.94 -24.66
C GLU A 219 -12.45 20.39 -24.16
N VAL A 220 -12.91 21.31 -25.01
CA VAL A 220 -13.04 22.73 -24.70
C VAL A 220 -14.50 23.13 -24.93
N LEU A 221 -15.21 23.41 -23.85
CA LEU A 221 -16.63 23.77 -23.87
C LEU A 221 -16.77 25.30 -23.80
N PRO A 222 -17.38 25.96 -24.79
CA PRO A 222 -17.63 27.40 -24.72
C PRO A 222 -18.69 27.69 -23.65
N LEU A 223 -18.46 28.73 -22.84
CA LEU A 223 -19.37 29.16 -21.79
C LEU A 223 -20.29 30.28 -22.32
N LEU A 224 -21.58 29.98 -22.51
CA LEU A 224 -22.57 30.87 -23.10
C LEU A 224 -23.74 31.16 -22.15
N PRO A 225 -24.40 32.33 -22.21
CA PRO A 225 -25.59 32.58 -21.41
C PRO A 225 -26.76 31.67 -21.86
N ASN A 226 -27.49 31.07 -20.92
CA ASN A 226 -28.64 30.21 -21.24
C ASN A 226 -29.93 31.03 -21.36
N PHE A 227 -30.27 31.53 -22.56
CA PHE A 227 -31.44 32.38 -22.78
C PHE A 227 -32.78 31.72 -22.42
N ASP A 228 -32.91 30.41 -22.64
CA ASP A 228 -34.18 29.70 -22.46
C ASP A 228 -34.57 29.56 -20.98
N ARG A 229 -33.58 29.49 -20.08
CA ARG A 229 -33.80 29.32 -18.63
C ARG A 229 -33.87 30.62 -17.85
N TYR A 230 -33.75 31.81 -18.48
CA TYR A 230 -33.81 33.09 -17.74
C TYR A 230 -35.13 33.33 -17.02
N GLU A 231 -36.22 32.72 -17.50
CA GLU A 231 -37.54 32.81 -16.86
C GLU A 231 -37.62 31.96 -15.58
N GLU A 232 -36.71 31.00 -15.39
CA GLU A 232 -36.68 30.12 -14.24
C GLU A 232 -36.04 30.82 -13.03
N GLN A 233 -36.77 30.85 -11.91
CA GLN A 233 -36.27 31.43 -10.67
C GLN A 233 -35.49 30.39 -9.88
N PHE A 234 -34.17 30.44 -10.01
CA PHE A 234 -33.26 29.68 -9.17
C PHE A 234 -32.86 30.47 -7.94
N VAL A 235 -32.76 29.77 -6.81
CA VAL A 235 -32.36 30.34 -5.53
C VAL A 235 -31.28 29.47 -4.92
N VAL A 236 -30.19 30.07 -4.46
CA VAL A 236 -29.14 29.36 -3.74
C VAL A 236 -29.43 29.39 -2.25
N ALA A 237 -29.66 28.22 -1.66
CA ALA A 237 -29.88 28.07 -0.22
C ALA A 237 -28.60 27.60 0.48
N ASN A 238 -28.05 28.45 1.35
CA ASN A 238 -26.91 28.12 2.20
C ASN A 238 -27.40 27.59 3.54
N PHE A 239 -27.11 26.32 3.84
CA PHE A 239 -27.50 25.68 5.10
C PHE A 239 -26.39 25.79 6.15
N ASP A 240 -26.74 26.23 7.36
CA ASP A 240 -25.83 26.22 8.51
C ASP A 240 -25.49 24.80 9.00
N SER A 241 -26.39 23.85 8.75
CA SER A 241 -26.33 22.47 9.17
C SER A 241 -26.98 21.59 8.12
N ALA A 242 -26.33 20.48 7.78
CA ALA A 242 -26.78 19.63 6.69
C ALA A 242 -28.22 19.11 6.98
N PRO A 243 -29.14 19.23 6.02
CA PRO A 243 -30.54 18.78 6.18
C PRO A 243 -30.67 17.28 6.38
N THR A 244 -29.60 16.53 6.12
CA THR A 244 -29.51 15.07 6.21
C THR A 244 -28.85 14.58 7.52
N ALA A 245 -28.33 15.49 8.36
CA ALA A 245 -27.48 15.10 9.50
C ALA A 245 -28.22 14.41 10.65
N ASP A 246 -29.51 14.69 10.85
CA ASP A 246 -30.23 14.28 12.06
C ASP A 246 -30.84 12.88 12.00
N SER A 247 -30.74 12.17 10.87
CA SER A 247 -31.29 10.83 10.77
C SER A 247 -30.35 9.87 10.04
N GLU A 248 -29.85 8.88 10.79
CA GLU A 248 -29.03 7.76 10.33
C GLU A 248 -29.71 6.96 9.20
N PHE A 249 -31.04 7.05 9.10
CA PHE A 249 -31.85 6.38 8.08
C PHE A 249 -31.68 6.96 6.67
N LEU A 250 -31.11 8.17 6.52
CA LEU A 250 -31.06 8.86 5.22
C LEU A 250 -29.92 8.43 4.30
N ALA A 251 -29.00 7.60 4.78
CA ALA A 251 -27.86 7.14 3.98
C ALA A 251 -28.20 5.96 3.04
N SER A 252 -29.32 5.25 3.26
CA SER A 252 -29.56 3.95 2.63
C SER A 252 -30.62 3.94 1.52
N TRP A 253 -31.49 4.94 1.42
CA TRP A 253 -32.53 4.98 0.38
C TRP A 253 -32.46 6.35 -0.32
N THR A 254 -32.55 6.36 -1.65
CA THR A 254 -32.74 7.57 -2.45
C THR A 254 -34.09 8.19 -2.05
N LEU A 255 -34.06 9.04 -1.04
CA LEU A 255 -35.25 9.56 -0.39
C LEU A 255 -35.91 10.62 -1.25
N GLN A 256 -37.19 10.40 -1.54
CA GLN A 256 -38.09 11.45 -1.98
C GLN A 256 -38.37 12.37 -0.78
N PHE A 257 -37.61 13.46 -0.67
CA PHE A 257 -37.93 14.54 0.26
C PHE A 257 -38.96 15.47 -0.37
N VAL A 258 -39.86 15.99 0.45
CA VAL A 258 -40.77 17.07 0.08
C VAL A 258 -40.35 18.31 0.85
N MET A 259 -40.02 19.38 0.13
CA MET A 259 -39.62 20.66 0.70
C MET A 259 -40.79 21.63 0.56
N ASN A 260 -41.20 22.26 1.66
CA ASN A 260 -42.21 23.31 1.65
C ASN A 260 -41.60 24.61 2.17
N MET A 261 -41.57 25.64 1.33
CA MET A 261 -41.09 26.96 1.69
C MET A 261 -42.28 27.91 1.87
N SER A 262 -42.59 28.28 3.12
CA SER A 262 -43.71 29.16 3.45
C SER A 262 -43.43 30.01 4.70
N HIS A 263 -43.94 31.25 4.72
CA HIS A 263 -43.89 32.14 5.88
C HIS A 263 -42.48 32.29 6.53
N GLY A 264 -41.43 32.54 5.74
CA GLY A 264 -40.07 32.71 6.27
C GLY A 264 -39.41 31.41 6.76
N CYS A 265 -40.00 30.26 6.45
CA CYS A 265 -39.54 28.96 6.93
C CYS A 265 -39.53 27.91 5.82
N LEU A 266 -38.47 27.10 5.77
CA LEU A 266 -38.39 25.89 4.96
C LEU A 266 -38.56 24.68 5.86
N ARG A 267 -39.59 23.89 5.57
CA ARG A 267 -39.85 22.62 6.24
C ARG A 267 -39.51 21.47 5.31
N ILE A 268 -38.68 20.57 5.78
CA ILE A 268 -38.26 19.37 5.06
C ILE A 268 -39.02 18.18 5.63
N TYR A 269 -39.77 17.51 4.76
CA TYR A 269 -40.54 16.33 5.09
C TYR A 269 -39.95 15.09 4.42
N MET A 270 -39.88 13.99 5.16
CA MET A 270 -39.49 12.68 4.65
C MET A 270 -40.73 11.82 4.42
N MET A 271 -40.84 11.21 3.24
CA MET A 271 -41.85 10.19 2.99
C MET A 271 -41.54 8.92 3.78
N LYS A 272 -42.34 8.59 4.80
CA LYS A 272 -42.22 7.32 5.54
C LYS A 272 -42.94 6.18 4.83
N THR A 273 -44.10 6.48 4.25
CA THR A 273 -44.90 5.55 3.44
C THR A 273 -45.53 6.33 2.28
N ARG A 274 -46.14 5.64 1.30
CA ARG A 274 -46.79 6.28 0.12
C ARG A 274 -47.82 7.38 0.46
N ILE A 275 -48.27 7.47 1.72
CA ILE A 275 -49.33 8.38 2.16
C ILE A 275 -48.93 9.17 3.43
N SER A 276 -47.73 8.97 4.00
CA SER A 276 -47.31 9.66 5.24
C SER A 276 -45.99 10.41 5.12
N LEU A 277 -46.02 11.67 5.56
CA LEU A 277 -44.89 12.59 5.64
C LEU A 277 -44.51 12.83 7.11
N ILE A 278 -43.22 12.79 7.42
CA ILE A 278 -42.67 13.17 8.73
C ILE A 278 -41.85 14.45 8.57
N LEU A 279 -42.05 15.44 9.44
CA LEU A 279 -41.18 16.62 9.52
C LEU A 279 -39.80 16.21 10.07
N VAL A 280 -38.75 16.42 9.29
CA VAL A 280 -37.37 16.06 9.68
C VAL A 280 -36.56 17.29 10.09
N ALA A 281 -36.75 18.42 9.40
CA ALA A 281 -36.04 19.64 9.72
C ALA A 281 -36.88 20.88 9.41
N GLU A 282 -36.67 21.93 10.22
CA GLU A 282 -37.28 23.24 10.05
C GLU A 282 -36.16 24.29 10.04
N TYR A 283 -36.11 25.10 8.98
CA TYR A 283 -35.11 26.16 8.79
C TYR A 283 -35.81 27.51 8.64
N LEU A 284 -35.34 28.52 9.37
CA LEU A 284 -35.69 29.91 9.10
C LEU A 284 -34.80 30.41 7.96
N TRP A 285 -35.38 31.10 6.98
CA TRP A 285 -34.62 31.70 5.90
C TRP A 285 -34.61 33.21 6.00
N GLU A 286 -33.45 33.79 5.75
CA GLU A 286 -33.23 35.23 5.67
C GLU A 286 -32.56 35.53 4.33
N ILE A 287 -33.01 36.61 3.65
CA ILE A 287 -32.33 37.14 2.47
C ILE A 287 -31.20 38.04 3.00
N PRO A 288 -29.93 37.72 2.72
CA PRO A 288 -28.83 38.60 3.09
C PRO A 288 -28.96 39.95 2.38
N PRO A 289 -28.51 41.05 3.01
CA PRO A 289 -28.45 42.34 2.34
C PRO A 289 -27.59 42.24 1.07
N ASN A 290 -28.03 42.90 0.00
CA ASN A 290 -27.31 42.90 -1.27
C ASN A 290 -26.10 43.84 -1.16
N ASP A 291 -24.89 43.27 -1.02
CA ASP A 291 -23.66 44.04 -0.99
C ASP A 291 -23.20 44.38 -2.43
N PRO A 292 -23.00 45.66 -2.79
CA PRO A 292 -22.64 46.06 -4.16
C PRO A 292 -21.23 45.60 -4.58
N ASN A 293 -20.42 45.11 -3.64
CA ASN A 293 -19.08 44.54 -3.88
C ASN A 293 -19.08 43.01 -3.87
N GLU A 294 -20.23 42.36 -3.68
CA GLU A 294 -20.30 40.91 -3.67
C GLU A 294 -20.16 40.35 -5.09
N ARG A 295 -19.44 39.23 -5.23
CA ARG A 295 -19.31 38.57 -6.53
C ARG A 295 -20.64 37.92 -6.89
N ASP A 296 -21.15 38.27 -8.07
CA ASP A 296 -22.30 37.62 -8.68
C ASP A 296 -22.14 36.09 -8.67
N THR A 297 -23.19 35.39 -8.25
CA THR A 297 -23.25 33.93 -8.37
C THR A 297 -23.84 33.57 -9.70
N TYR A 298 -23.25 32.55 -10.34
CA TYR A 298 -23.78 31.98 -11.57
C TYR A 298 -23.99 30.48 -11.37
N LEU A 299 -25.12 29.99 -11.85
CA LEU A 299 -25.35 28.56 -12.03
C LEU A 299 -24.71 28.17 -13.36
N VAL A 300 -23.88 27.12 -13.35
CA VAL A 300 -23.28 26.58 -14.57
C VAL A 300 -23.86 25.20 -14.83
N SER A 301 -24.52 25.05 -15.97
CA SER A 301 -24.99 23.77 -16.50
C SER A 301 -24.09 23.29 -17.62
N LEU A 302 -23.76 22.00 -17.61
CA LEU A 302 -22.98 21.33 -18.65
C LEU A 302 -23.92 20.39 -19.38
N GLU A 303 -24.38 20.78 -20.57
CA GLU A 303 -25.36 20.04 -21.36
C GLU A 303 -24.85 19.87 -22.80
N ASP A 304 -24.88 18.63 -23.29
CA ASP A 304 -24.68 18.26 -24.70
C ASP A 304 -23.56 19.01 -25.44
N GLY A 305 -22.37 19.07 -24.85
CA GLY A 305 -21.20 19.70 -25.49
C GLY A 305 -21.18 21.22 -25.45
N THR A 306 -22.06 21.84 -24.65
CA THR A 306 -22.04 23.29 -24.36
C THR A 306 -22.07 23.53 -22.86
N ALA A 307 -21.33 24.55 -22.40
CA ALA A 307 -21.42 25.03 -21.03
C ALA A 307 -22.29 26.28 -21.04
N SER A 308 -23.29 26.33 -20.18
CA SER A 308 -24.17 27.48 -20.10
C SER A 308 -24.24 28.05 -18.70
N TYR A 309 -24.34 29.38 -18.60
CA TYR A 309 -24.43 30.08 -17.32
C TYR A 309 -25.74 30.86 -17.17
N LEU A 310 -26.21 30.94 -15.93
CA LEU A 310 -27.40 31.69 -15.55
C LEU A 310 -27.11 32.46 -14.25
N PRO A 311 -27.33 33.79 -14.22
CA PRO A 311 -27.15 34.58 -13.00
C PRO A 311 -28.15 34.16 -11.93
N LEU A 312 -27.68 33.99 -10.70
CA LEU A 312 -28.50 33.68 -9.54
C LEU A 312 -28.65 34.92 -8.67
N PRO A 313 -29.76 35.68 -8.83
CA PRO A 313 -29.91 36.98 -8.17
C PRO A 313 -30.18 36.85 -6.66
N THR A 314 -30.71 35.72 -6.21
CA THR A 314 -31.18 35.53 -4.84
C THR A 314 -30.43 34.40 -4.14
N ARG A 315 -29.82 34.76 -3.00
CA ARG A 315 -29.24 33.83 -2.03
C ARG A 315 -30.12 33.81 -0.78
N LEU A 316 -30.33 32.65 -0.19
CA LEU A 316 -31.03 32.47 1.08
C LEU A 316 -30.06 31.88 2.09
N ASN A 317 -30.01 32.46 3.29
CA ASN A 317 -29.32 31.85 4.41
C ASN A 317 -30.33 31.10 5.27
N MET A 318 -30.14 29.78 5.36
CA MET A 318 -31.01 28.86 6.08
C MET A 318 -30.40 28.59 7.46
N ARG A 319 -31.11 29.00 8.51
CA ARG A 319 -30.75 28.75 9.91
C ARG A 319 -31.65 27.69 10.50
N LYS A 320 -31.08 26.59 10.97
CA LYS A 320 -31.87 25.50 11.55
C LYS A 320 -32.54 25.95 12.84
N ARG A 321 -33.85 25.75 12.94
CA ARG A 321 -34.55 25.88 14.22
C ARG A 321 -34.20 24.69 15.09
N ARG A 322 -33.85 24.95 16.34
CA ARG A 322 -33.83 23.90 17.36
C ARG A 322 -35.24 23.34 17.51
N ALA A 323 -35.40 22.04 17.29
CA ALA A 323 -36.68 21.38 17.43
C ALA A 323 -37.18 21.46 18.89
N ARG A 324 -38.46 21.77 19.08
CA ARG A 324 -39.20 21.29 20.25
C ARG A 324 -39.67 19.90 19.90
N GLU A 325 -39.02 18.90 20.47
CA GLU A 325 -39.30 17.47 20.27
C GLU A 325 -40.82 17.20 20.42
N GLY A 326 -41.47 16.59 19.42
CA GLY A 326 -42.82 16.04 19.59
C GLY A 326 -43.95 16.41 18.61
N ARG A 327 -43.73 17.09 17.47
CA ARG A 327 -44.82 17.31 16.48
C ARG A 327 -44.80 16.30 15.33
N ALA A 328 -45.52 15.19 15.49
CA ALA A 328 -45.95 14.35 14.37
C ALA A 328 -47.28 14.87 13.81
N MET A 329 -47.29 15.38 12.58
CA MET A 329 -48.53 15.73 11.86
C MET A 329 -49.03 14.49 11.10
N ARG A 330 -50.21 13.98 11.45
CA ARG A 330 -51.00 13.16 10.52
C ARG A 330 -51.67 14.13 9.55
N LEU A 331 -51.41 14.00 8.26
CA LEU A 331 -52.16 14.72 7.24
C LEU A 331 -53.59 14.20 7.27
N ASN A 332 -54.53 15.03 7.74
CA ASN A 332 -55.91 14.89 7.28
C ASN A 332 -55.86 15.26 5.79
N THR A 333 -56.21 14.28 4.96
CA THR A 333 -56.41 14.46 3.52
C THR A 333 -57.33 15.65 3.24
N TYR A 334 -57.14 16.29 2.08
CA TYR A 334 -57.91 17.40 1.50
C TYR A 334 -57.44 18.82 1.86
N GLN A 335 -56.32 19.29 1.27
CA GLN A 335 -56.16 20.69 0.82
C GLN A 335 -54.85 20.98 0.05
N TYR A 336 -54.43 20.08 -0.86
CA TYR A 336 -53.34 20.39 -1.81
C TYR A 336 -53.69 19.85 -3.20
N LEU A 337 -54.81 20.33 -3.73
CA LEU A 337 -55.14 20.34 -5.16
C LEU A 337 -55.99 21.59 -5.40
N GLN A 338 -55.39 22.78 -5.26
CA GLN A 338 -55.82 24.04 -5.88
C GLN A 338 -54.91 25.17 -5.39
N GLY A 339 -54.28 25.86 -6.33
CA GLY A 339 -53.34 26.95 -6.13
C GLY A 339 -52.21 26.85 -7.12
#